data_AF-A0A941ATI2-F1
#
_entry.id   AF-A0A941ATI2-F1
#
_cell.length_a   1.000
_cell.length_b   1.000
_cell.length_c   1.000
_cell.angle_alpha   90.00
_cell.angle_beta   90.00
_cell.angle_gamma   90.00
#
_symmetry.space_group_name_H-M   'P 1'
#
loop_
_entity.id
_entity.type
_entity.pdbx_description
1 polymer ?
#
loop_
_entity_poly.entity_id
_entity_poly.type
_entity_poly.pdbx_seq_one_letter_code
_entity_poly.pdbx_strand_id
1 'polypeptide(L)'
;MKKIILFFMLASVFFNFLPNFIYAEEKINNDLLKVINECLPPNSELISPEEPKSTKPYQLYDLNQDGREDVIINFVIKAEEQPNPSQYGVIVLRKENERWKKVWESQTQGVGLAYSGTADLTGDGINEYLFGVTIGASAGNTLEVFRWNNHSFQRIAEIPNHMMELITDKKTGIAVWQRYIADAYFVNVLKWNGVRLARNEELFSSYYPTIEKFYQDKIAKLDAWFYWYTLADAQIKANLFEKARNSIQKGTELAKESSLPDEVESFKRLLDELEEKQKS
;
A
#
# COMPACT_ATOMS: atom_id res chain seq x y z
N MET A 1 35.46 16.50 -55.60
CA MET A 1 34.10 16.06 -55.21
C MET A 1 34.11 15.74 -53.72
N LYS A 2 33.72 16.71 -52.88
CA LYS A 2 33.65 16.57 -51.42
C LYS A 2 32.25 16.07 -51.04
N LYS A 3 32.15 14.92 -50.38
CA LYS A 3 30.89 14.41 -49.83
C LYS A 3 30.58 15.17 -48.53
N ILE A 4 29.47 15.88 -48.52
CA ILE A 4 28.90 16.52 -47.33
C ILE A 4 28.11 15.44 -46.59
N ILE A 5 28.53 15.11 -45.37
CA ILE A 5 27.78 14.25 -44.46
C ILE A 5 26.82 15.16 -43.69
N LEU A 6 25.52 14.99 -43.95
CA LEU A 6 24.45 15.71 -43.27
C LEU A 6 24.14 14.97 -41.96
N PHE A 7 24.44 15.61 -40.83
CA PHE A 7 24.15 15.08 -39.50
C PHE A 7 22.70 15.45 -39.16
N PHE A 8 21.79 14.48 -39.18
CA PHE A 8 20.43 14.65 -38.63
C PHE A 8 20.54 14.69 -37.10
N MET A 9 20.40 15.88 -36.51
CA MET A 9 20.08 16.00 -35.09
C MET A 9 18.66 15.48 -34.87
N LEU A 10 18.55 14.31 -34.25
CA LEU A 10 17.30 13.83 -33.66
C LEU A 10 17.01 14.73 -32.44
N ALA A 11 16.09 15.68 -32.58
CA ALA A 11 15.55 16.39 -31.44
C ALA A 11 14.66 15.41 -30.66
N SER A 12 15.22 14.82 -29.60
CA SER A 12 14.47 14.09 -28.59
C SER A 12 13.58 15.09 -27.85
N VAL A 13 12.30 15.13 -28.22
CA VAL A 13 11.25 15.78 -27.43
C VAL A 13 11.06 14.92 -26.18
N PHE A 14 11.83 15.22 -25.13
CA PHE A 14 11.51 14.77 -23.79
C PHE A 14 10.23 15.49 -23.36
N PHE A 15 9.09 14.80 -23.47
CA PHE A 15 7.89 15.18 -22.74
C PHE A 15 8.19 14.93 -21.26
N ASN A 16 8.69 15.95 -20.58
CA ASN A 16 8.75 15.99 -19.13
C ASN A 16 7.31 15.98 -18.60
N PHE A 17 6.77 14.81 -18.30
CA PHE A 17 5.73 14.70 -17.28
C PHE A 17 6.43 14.88 -15.93
N LEU A 18 6.67 16.14 -15.56
CA LEU A 18 6.87 16.48 -14.16
C LEU A 18 5.51 16.27 -13.47
N PRO A 19 5.43 15.44 -12.42
CA PRO A 19 4.26 15.48 -11.56
C PRO A 19 4.22 16.88 -10.92
N ASN A 20 3.02 17.45 -10.83
CA ASN A 20 2.75 18.71 -10.15
C ASN A 20 3.07 18.57 -8.65
N PHE A 21 4.34 18.64 -8.27
CA PHE A 21 4.80 18.80 -6.89
C PHE A 21 5.08 20.27 -6.54
N ILE A 22 4.77 21.20 -7.44
CA ILE A 22 5.02 22.64 -7.27
C ILE A 22 3.70 23.36 -6.98
N TYR A 23 3.14 23.14 -5.77
CA TYR A 23 2.19 24.08 -5.17
C TYR A 23 2.07 23.97 -3.63
N ALA A 24 2.69 22.97 -2.98
CA ALA A 24 2.51 22.75 -1.55
C ALA A 24 3.50 23.49 -0.62
N GLU A 25 4.56 24.10 -1.17
CA GLU A 25 5.61 24.71 -0.34
C GLU A 25 5.26 26.13 0.16
N GLU A 26 4.22 26.77 -0.39
CA GLU A 26 3.92 28.19 -0.14
C GLU A 26 2.94 28.46 1.02
N LYS A 27 2.30 27.43 1.62
CA LYS A 27 1.14 27.62 2.53
C LYS A 27 1.36 27.29 4.01
N ILE A 28 2.55 26.84 4.40
CA ILE A 28 2.87 26.53 5.81
C ILE A 28 3.70 27.67 6.39
N ASN A 29 3.08 28.54 7.17
CA ASN A 29 3.76 29.62 7.88
C ASN A 29 4.09 29.23 9.33
N ASN A 30 4.89 30.04 10.03
CA ASN A 30 5.27 29.83 11.42
C ASN A 30 4.06 29.71 12.37
N ASP A 31 2.94 30.35 12.04
CA ASP A 31 1.72 30.31 12.87
C ASP A 31 1.06 28.94 12.83
N LEU A 32 1.00 28.28 11.66
CA LEU A 32 0.46 26.93 11.54
C LEU A 32 1.33 25.92 12.30
N LEU A 33 2.66 26.05 12.24
CA LEU A 33 3.56 25.19 13.03
C LEU A 33 3.35 25.35 14.53
N LYS A 34 3.11 26.58 15.01
CA LYS A 34 2.77 26.83 16.40
C LYS A 34 1.48 26.11 16.80
N VAL A 35 0.44 26.22 15.98
CA VAL A 35 -0.84 25.52 16.21
C VAL A 35 -0.67 24.00 16.22
N ILE A 36 0.10 23.44 15.28
CA ILE A 36 0.40 22.00 15.24
C ILE A 36 1.01 21.56 16.57
N ASN A 37 2.05 22.25 17.04
CA ASN A 37 2.73 21.93 18.29
C ASN A 37 1.82 22.07 19.51
N GLU A 38 0.90 23.04 19.52
CA GLU A 38 -0.09 23.22 20.61
C GLU A 38 -1.17 22.12 20.63
N CYS A 39 -1.42 21.45 19.50
CA CYS A 39 -2.44 20.40 19.38
C CYS A 39 -1.92 18.99 19.66
N LEU A 40 -0.60 18.81 19.70
CA LEU A 40 0.03 17.51 19.93
C LEU A 40 -0.27 16.98 21.34
N PRO A 41 -0.50 15.67 21.50
CA PRO A 41 -0.63 15.08 22.82
C PRO A 41 0.64 15.27 23.67
N PRO A 42 0.52 15.27 25.00
CA PRO A 42 1.69 15.31 25.89
C PRO A 42 2.67 14.17 25.55
N ASN A 43 3.97 14.47 25.62
CA ASN A 43 5.06 13.52 25.36
C ASN A 43 5.04 12.89 23.95
N SER A 44 4.36 13.52 22.99
CA SER A 44 4.39 13.11 21.59
C SER A 44 5.42 13.87 20.78
N GLU A 45 5.88 13.26 19.70
CA GLU A 45 6.75 13.86 18.70
C GLU A 45 6.12 13.74 17.31
N LEU A 46 6.34 14.72 16.44
CA LEU A 46 5.98 14.62 15.02
C LEU A 46 6.79 13.50 14.35
N ILE A 47 6.13 12.71 13.50
CA ILE A 47 6.79 11.60 12.80
C ILE A 47 6.35 11.53 11.34
N SER A 48 7.31 11.30 10.44
CA SER A 48 7.05 10.99 9.03
C SER A 48 6.79 9.49 8.87
N PRO A 49 5.87 9.08 7.99
CA PRO A 49 5.71 7.67 7.65
C PRO A 49 6.91 7.16 6.85
N GLU A 50 7.10 5.84 6.84
CA GLU A 50 8.08 5.18 5.96
C GLU A 50 7.68 5.30 4.48
N GLU A 51 6.39 5.13 4.18
CA GLU A 51 5.82 5.29 2.85
C GLU A 51 4.57 6.19 2.84
N PRO A 52 4.32 6.94 1.76
CA PRO A 52 5.24 7.21 0.65
C PRO A 52 6.50 7.96 1.12
N LYS A 53 7.65 7.66 0.53
CA LYS A 53 8.91 8.36 0.84
C LYS A 53 8.76 9.88 0.73
N SER A 54 9.47 10.59 1.61
CA SER A 54 9.49 12.06 1.69
C SER A 54 8.19 12.71 2.18
N THR A 55 7.21 11.92 2.63
CA THR A 55 6.02 12.44 3.28
C THR A 55 6.40 13.15 4.59
N LYS A 56 5.98 14.42 4.73
CA LYS A 56 6.21 15.20 5.95
C LYS A 56 5.31 14.68 7.09
N PRO A 57 5.64 14.98 8.35
CA PRO A 57 4.79 14.64 9.50
C PRO A 57 3.42 15.32 9.49
N TYR A 58 3.20 16.28 8.60
CA TYR A 58 1.92 16.92 8.40
C TYR A 58 1.67 17.18 6.92
N GLN A 59 0.41 17.11 6.52
CA GLN A 59 -0.04 17.22 5.13
C GLN A 59 -1.29 18.11 5.07
N LEU A 60 -1.42 18.87 4.00
CA LEU A 60 -2.61 19.67 3.70
C LEU A 60 -3.50 18.91 2.73
N TYR A 61 -4.78 18.80 3.05
CA TYR A 61 -5.74 18.09 2.21
C TYR A 61 -7.15 18.66 2.38
N ASP A 62 -7.87 18.88 1.27
CA ASP A 62 -9.26 19.35 1.28
C ASP A 62 -10.21 18.15 1.48
N LEU A 63 -10.53 17.82 2.74
CA LEU A 63 -11.27 16.60 3.09
C LEU A 63 -12.75 16.62 2.69
N ASN A 64 -13.31 17.80 2.42
CA ASN A 64 -14.73 17.98 2.09
C ASN A 64 -14.95 18.68 0.74
N GLN A 65 -13.90 18.87 -0.04
CA GLN A 65 -13.91 19.56 -1.34
C GLN A 65 -14.50 20.98 -1.27
N ASP A 66 -14.31 21.68 -0.15
CA ASP A 66 -14.81 23.05 0.03
C ASP A 66 -13.81 24.14 -0.42
N GLY A 67 -12.66 23.72 -0.94
CA GLY A 67 -11.57 24.58 -1.40
C GLY A 67 -10.63 25.02 -0.27
N ARG A 68 -10.88 24.60 0.98
CA ARG A 68 -10.00 24.89 2.13
C ARG A 68 -9.36 23.60 2.61
N GLU A 69 -8.04 23.65 2.73
CA GLU A 69 -7.28 22.50 3.21
C GLU A 69 -7.39 22.36 4.73
N ASP A 70 -7.62 21.12 5.14
CA ASP A 70 -7.41 20.63 6.49
C ASP A 70 -5.97 20.15 6.67
N VAL A 71 -5.53 20.05 7.92
CA VAL A 71 -4.16 19.60 8.26
C VAL A 71 -4.25 18.23 8.89
N ILE A 72 -3.63 17.24 8.26
CA ILE A 72 -3.41 15.90 8.82
C ILE A 72 -2.03 15.90 9.46
N ILE A 73 -1.92 15.49 10.72
CA ILE A 73 -0.68 15.51 11.52
C ILE A 73 -0.42 14.10 12.02
N ASN A 74 0.76 13.55 11.76
CA ASN A 74 1.23 12.28 12.28
C ASN A 74 2.15 12.50 13.47
N PHE A 75 1.92 11.73 14.54
CA PHE A 75 2.70 11.81 15.76
C PHE A 75 2.97 10.42 16.35
N VAL A 76 3.94 10.35 17.25
CA VAL A 76 4.25 9.15 18.04
C VAL A 76 4.35 9.52 19.52
N ILE A 77 3.75 8.71 20.39
CA ILE A 77 4.02 8.70 21.83
C ILE A 77 4.89 7.48 22.08
N LYS A 78 6.18 7.70 22.34
CA LYS A 78 7.14 6.62 22.57
C LYS A 78 6.80 5.89 23.87
N ALA A 79 6.89 4.57 23.84
CA ALA A 79 6.79 3.79 25.07
C ALA A 79 7.95 4.12 26.03
N GLU A 80 7.65 4.22 27.33
CA GLU A 80 8.65 4.54 28.36
C GLU A 80 9.67 3.40 28.53
N GLU A 81 9.24 2.15 28.37
CA GLU A 81 10.07 0.96 28.54
C GLU A 81 9.88 -0.03 27.39
N GLN A 82 10.99 -0.59 26.91
CA GLN A 82 10.96 -1.71 25.97
C GLN A 82 10.63 -3.02 26.72
N PRO A 83 9.90 -3.98 26.12
CA PRO A 83 9.49 -4.05 24.72
C PRO A 83 8.07 -3.50 24.44
N ASN A 84 7.55 -2.57 25.26
CA ASN A 84 6.18 -2.08 25.05
C ASN A 84 6.07 -1.30 23.74
N PRO A 85 4.99 -1.51 22.96
CA PRO A 85 4.78 -0.79 21.71
C PRO A 85 4.49 0.69 21.98
N SER A 86 4.97 1.56 21.08
CA SER A 86 4.63 2.98 21.09
C SER A 86 3.22 3.19 20.54
N GLN A 87 2.62 4.36 20.82
CA GLN A 87 1.37 4.77 20.17
C GLN A 87 1.70 5.61 18.94
N TYR A 88 1.26 5.19 17.77
CA TYR A 88 1.33 5.99 16.55
C TYR A 88 -0.03 6.59 16.31
N GLY A 89 -0.09 7.89 16.07
CA GLY A 89 -1.34 8.59 15.96
C GLY A 89 -1.41 9.59 14.83
N VAL A 90 -2.63 10.04 14.60
CA VAL A 90 -2.99 11.04 13.62
C VAL A 90 -3.98 12.03 14.23
N ILE A 91 -3.77 13.31 14.01
CA ILE A 91 -4.68 14.41 14.32
C ILE A 91 -5.13 15.06 13.02
N VAL A 92 -6.39 15.49 12.97
CA VAL A 92 -6.90 16.36 11.91
C VAL A 92 -7.29 17.70 12.49
N LEU A 93 -6.73 18.77 11.93
CA LEU A 93 -7.13 20.13 12.21
C LEU A 93 -7.92 20.72 11.04
N ARG A 94 -9.02 21.39 11.35
CA ARG A 94 -9.81 22.17 10.40
C ARG A 94 -9.87 23.62 10.82
N LYS A 95 -9.89 24.55 9.85
CA LYS A 95 -10.08 25.97 10.12
C LYS A 95 -11.57 26.29 10.22
N GLU A 96 -12.03 26.67 11.40
CA GLU A 96 -13.40 27.12 11.67
C GLU A 96 -13.37 28.55 12.25
N ASN A 97 -14.11 29.49 11.65
CA ASN A 97 -14.16 30.90 12.09
C ASN A 97 -12.75 31.50 12.25
N GLU A 98 -11.90 31.30 11.25
CA GLU A 98 -10.49 31.73 11.24
C GLU A 98 -9.57 31.09 12.30
N ARG A 99 -10.03 30.07 13.03
CA ARG A 99 -9.22 29.35 14.03
C ARG A 99 -9.10 27.89 13.68
N TRP A 100 -7.89 27.35 13.82
CA TRP A 100 -7.68 25.92 13.72
C TRP A 100 -8.28 25.21 14.94
N LYS A 101 -8.98 24.11 14.68
CA LYS A 101 -9.53 23.23 15.71
C LYS A 101 -9.23 21.78 15.38
N LYS A 102 -8.89 21.02 16.41
CA LYS A 102 -8.84 19.56 16.32
C LYS A 102 -10.26 19.02 16.15
N VAL A 103 -10.50 18.37 15.01
CA VAL A 103 -11.81 17.77 14.66
C VAL A 103 -11.79 16.25 14.75
N TRP A 104 -10.61 15.63 14.70
CA TRP A 104 -10.46 14.19 14.84
C TRP A 104 -9.06 13.80 15.34
N GLU A 105 -8.98 12.68 16.04
CA GLU A 105 -7.74 12.04 16.48
C GLU A 105 -7.93 10.52 16.52
N SER A 106 -6.90 9.76 16.15
CA SER A 106 -6.83 8.32 16.36
C SER A 106 -5.41 7.89 16.71
N GLN A 107 -5.28 6.75 17.38
CA GLN A 107 -4.02 6.16 17.83
C GLN A 107 -4.09 4.64 17.70
N THR A 108 -2.97 4.05 17.26
CA THR A 108 -2.81 2.60 17.10
C THR A 108 -1.45 2.18 17.67
N GLN A 109 -1.43 1.08 18.42
CA GLN A 109 -0.20 0.55 19.01
C GLN A 109 0.68 -0.09 17.93
N GLY A 110 2.00 0.15 18.00
CA GLY A 110 2.94 -0.49 17.10
C GLY A 110 4.39 -0.17 17.39
N VAL A 111 5.23 -0.47 16.41
CA VAL A 111 6.69 -0.25 16.44
C VAL A 111 7.18 0.65 15.29
N GLY A 112 6.29 1.11 14.42
CA GLY A 112 6.60 1.98 13.29
C GLY A 112 5.36 2.59 12.64
N LEU A 113 5.54 3.71 11.94
CA LEU A 113 4.53 4.30 11.06
C LEU A 113 4.84 3.90 9.62
N ALA A 114 4.24 2.80 9.16
CA ALA A 114 4.49 2.26 7.82
C ALA A 114 3.93 3.15 6.71
N TYR A 115 2.74 3.71 6.90
CA TYR A 115 2.04 4.43 5.83
C TYR A 115 1.24 5.63 6.34
N SER A 116 1.28 6.75 5.63
CA SER A 116 0.34 7.87 5.81
C SER A 116 0.12 8.59 4.49
N GLY A 117 -1.09 8.56 3.94
CA GLY A 117 -1.40 9.15 2.65
C GLY A 117 -2.89 9.20 2.35
N THR A 118 -3.26 9.70 1.18
CA THR A 118 -4.67 9.75 0.74
C THR A 118 -4.83 9.19 -0.67
N ALA A 119 -5.98 8.57 -0.94
CA ALA A 119 -6.38 8.13 -2.27
C ALA A 119 -7.91 8.01 -2.39
N ASP A 120 -8.49 8.37 -3.54
CA ASP A 120 -9.91 8.14 -3.87
C ASP A 120 -10.15 6.64 -4.13
N LEU A 121 -10.27 5.87 -3.05
CA LEU A 121 -10.44 4.41 -3.10
C LEU A 121 -11.88 4.05 -3.47
N THR A 122 -12.82 4.94 -3.18
CA THR A 122 -14.25 4.67 -3.33
C THR A 122 -14.82 5.18 -4.64
N GLY A 123 -14.08 6.03 -5.36
CA GLY A 123 -14.40 6.54 -6.68
C GLY A 123 -15.44 7.66 -6.66
N ASP A 124 -15.64 8.31 -5.51
CA ASP A 124 -16.56 9.45 -5.36
C ASP A 124 -15.87 10.81 -5.53
N GLY A 125 -14.56 10.80 -5.80
CA GLY A 125 -13.73 11.98 -5.98
C GLY A 125 -13.14 12.54 -4.69
N ILE A 126 -13.57 12.06 -3.52
CA ILE A 126 -13.04 12.45 -2.21
C ILE A 126 -12.02 11.38 -1.80
N ASN A 127 -10.78 11.78 -1.49
CA ASN A 127 -9.83 10.78 -1.04
C ASN A 127 -10.18 10.27 0.36
N GLU A 128 -10.09 8.96 0.52
CA GLU A 128 -9.92 8.35 1.82
C GLU A 128 -8.52 8.60 2.38
N TYR A 129 -8.42 8.66 3.71
CA TYR A 129 -7.15 8.71 4.42
C TYR A 129 -6.70 7.29 4.79
N LEU A 130 -5.44 6.99 4.50
CA LEU A 130 -4.81 5.69 4.71
C LEU A 130 -3.73 5.85 5.79
N PHE A 131 -3.85 5.07 6.86
CA PHE A 131 -2.95 5.09 8.01
C PHE A 131 -2.45 3.69 8.33
N GLY A 132 -1.17 3.44 8.11
CA GLY A 132 -0.54 2.13 8.28
C GLY A 132 0.42 2.12 9.46
N VAL A 133 0.21 1.24 10.42
CA VAL A 133 1.08 1.06 11.59
C VAL A 133 1.75 -0.31 11.53
N THR A 134 3.07 -0.34 11.72
CA THR A 134 3.86 -1.56 11.84
C THR A 134 3.59 -2.19 13.20
N ILE A 135 3.01 -3.38 13.22
CA ILE A 135 2.72 -4.12 14.46
C ILE A 135 3.98 -4.85 14.94
N GLY A 136 4.76 -5.39 14.00
CA GLY A 136 6.05 -5.99 14.29
C GLY A 136 6.64 -6.71 13.08
N ALA A 137 7.94 -7.01 13.10
CA ALA A 137 8.66 -7.61 11.96
C ALA A 137 8.04 -8.93 11.47
N SER A 138 7.39 -9.68 12.36
CA SER A 138 6.68 -10.91 11.96
C SER A 138 5.22 -10.69 11.61
N ALA A 139 4.52 -9.90 12.43
CA ALA A 139 3.10 -9.61 12.27
C ALA A 139 2.79 -8.75 11.03
N GLY A 140 3.76 -7.96 10.57
CA GLY A 140 3.59 -6.99 9.50
C GLY A 140 2.97 -5.69 10.01
N ASN A 141 2.16 -5.11 9.14
CA ASN A 141 1.49 -3.84 9.30
C ASN A 141 -0.03 -4.04 9.33
N THR A 142 -0.72 -3.09 9.95
CA THR A 142 -2.17 -2.93 9.81
C THR A 142 -2.44 -1.61 9.11
N LEU A 143 -3.14 -1.65 7.98
CA LEU A 143 -3.61 -0.47 7.25
C LEU A 143 -5.05 -0.17 7.62
N GLU A 144 -5.28 0.97 8.26
CA GLU A 144 -6.62 1.52 8.50
C GLU A 144 -6.98 2.51 7.39
N VAL A 145 -8.19 2.40 6.86
CA VAL A 145 -8.72 3.28 5.82
C VAL A 145 -9.90 4.06 6.39
N PHE A 146 -9.83 5.38 6.30
CA PHE A 146 -10.82 6.30 6.84
C PHE A 146 -11.48 7.12 5.75
N ARG A 147 -12.80 7.20 5.80
CA ARG A 147 -13.60 8.10 4.97
C ARG A 147 -14.07 9.29 5.80
N TRP A 148 -13.98 10.47 5.22
CA TRP A 148 -14.52 11.68 5.83
C TRP A 148 -16.06 11.70 5.77
N ASN A 149 -16.74 11.95 6.90
CA ASN A 149 -18.19 12.03 7.01
C ASN A 149 -18.68 13.41 7.48
N ASN A 150 -18.35 14.46 6.73
CA ASN A 150 -18.63 15.88 7.02
C ASN A 150 -17.93 16.45 8.28
N HIS A 151 -17.88 15.70 9.38
CA HIS A 151 -17.39 16.16 10.68
C HIS A 151 -16.28 15.31 11.28
N SER A 152 -16.12 14.06 10.85
CA SER A 152 -15.11 13.16 11.41
C SER A 152 -14.63 12.14 10.39
N PHE A 153 -13.54 11.44 10.71
CA PHE A 153 -13.16 10.26 9.98
C PHE A 153 -13.86 9.02 10.55
N GLN A 154 -14.48 8.25 9.67
CA GLN A 154 -15.02 6.93 9.97
C GLN A 154 -14.13 5.87 9.33
N ARG A 155 -13.67 4.89 10.12
CA ARG A 155 -12.93 3.75 9.57
C ARG A 155 -13.87 2.88 8.72
N ILE A 156 -13.48 2.62 7.47
CA ILE A 156 -14.24 1.80 6.52
C ILE A 156 -13.54 0.48 6.16
N ALA A 157 -12.24 0.37 6.45
CA ALA A 157 -11.49 -0.87 6.29
C ALA A 157 -10.29 -0.92 7.25
N GLU A 158 -9.87 -2.15 7.55
CA GLU A 158 -8.67 -2.49 8.30
C GLU A 158 -8.06 -3.71 7.62
N ILE A 159 -6.81 -3.60 7.15
CA ILE A 159 -6.20 -4.58 6.24
C ILE A 159 -4.81 -4.97 6.74
N PRO A 160 -4.60 -6.22 7.20
CA PRO A 160 -3.26 -6.70 7.52
C PRO A 160 -2.44 -6.86 6.24
N ASN A 161 -1.18 -6.44 6.27
CA ASN A 161 -0.25 -6.53 5.14
C ASN A 161 1.19 -6.52 5.61
N HIS A 162 2.12 -7.06 4.82
CA HIS A 162 3.56 -6.86 5.03
C HIS A 162 4.12 -5.83 4.04
N MET A 163 3.52 -5.74 2.85
CA MET A 163 3.76 -4.66 1.90
C MET A 163 2.44 -4.25 1.27
N MET A 164 2.35 -2.98 0.87
CA MET A 164 1.20 -2.48 0.11
C MET A 164 1.66 -1.57 -1.02
N GLU A 165 0.87 -1.55 -2.09
CA GLU A 165 1.03 -0.62 -3.19
C GLU A 165 -0.34 -0.03 -3.55
N LEU A 166 -0.41 1.28 -3.68
CA LEU A 166 -1.56 1.95 -4.27
C LEU A 166 -1.53 1.76 -5.78
N ILE A 167 -2.65 1.30 -6.34
CA ILE A 167 -2.84 1.21 -7.78
C ILE A 167 -3.72 2.40 -8.16
N THR A 168 -3.15 3.39 -8.86
CA THR A 168 -3.85 4.63 -9.24
C THR A 168 -4.11 4.74 -10.74
N ASP A 169 -3.48 3.89 -11.56
CA ASP A 169 -3.66 3.91 -13.01
C ASP A 169 -5.02 3.30 -13.39
N LYS A 170 -5.90 4.14 -13.96
CA LYS A 170 -7.23 3.83 -14.53
C LYS A 170 -8.32 3.40 -13.54
N LYS A 171 -7.99 2.70 -12.44
CA LYS A 171 -8.92 2.27 -11.38
C LYS A 171 -8.20 2.24 -10.04
N THR A 172 -8.62 3.07 -9.07
CA THR A 172 -8.01 3.08 -7.75
C THR A 172 -8.23 1.74 -7.03
N GLY A 173 -7.17 1.20 -6.44
CA GLY A 173 -7.21 0.02 -5.59
C GLY A 173 -5.92 -0.15 -4.81
N ILE A 174 -5.83 -1.25 -4.07
CA ILE A 174 -4.69 -1.54 -3.20
C ILE A 174 -4.22 -2.97 -3.47
N ALA A 175 -2.96 -3.13 -3.88
CA ALA A 175 -2.29 -4.42 -3.79
C ALA A 175 -1.75 -4.60 -2.37
N VAL A 176 -2.10 -5.71 -1.73
CA VAL A 176 -1.57 -6.10 -0.41
C VAL A 176 -0.83 -7.42 -0.51
N TRP A 177 0.37 -7.44 0.04
CA TRP A 177 1.27 -8.57 0.06
C TRP A 177 1.36 -9.07 1.50
N GLN A 178 0.87 -10.27 1.76
CA GLN A 178 0.88 -10.88 3.09
C GLN A 178 1.90 -12.01 3.11
N ARG A 179 2.90 -11.90 3.99
CA ARG A 179 4.01 -12.86 4.04
C ARG A 179 3.51 -14.24 4.41
N TYR A 180 3.90 -15.23 3.61
CA TYR A 180 3.64 -16.64 3.86
C TYR A 180 4.81 -17.26 4.62
N ILE A 181 5.96 -17.40 3.96
CA ILE A 181 7.20 -17.92 4.52
C ILE A 181 8.38 -17.23 3.86
N ALA A 182 9.47 -17.01 4.62
CA ALA A 182 10.63 -16.24 4.17
C ALA A 182 10.16 -14.90 3.56
N ASP A 183 10.48 -14.65 2.30
CA ASP A 183 10.08 -13.49 1.51
C ASP A 183 9.14 -13.87 0.35
N ALA A 184 8.36 -14.94 0.51
CA ALA A 184 7.21 -15.26 -0.32
C ALA A 184 5.91 -14.73 0.30
N TYR A 185 4.98 -14.28 -0.55
CA TYR A 185 3.78 -13.56 -0.15
C TYR A 185 2.53 -14.09 -0.85
N PHE A 186 1.42 -14.19 -0.14
CA PHE A 186 0.12 -14.18 -0.80
C PHE A 186 -0.23 -12.76 -1.17
N VAL A 187 -0.60 -12.55 -2.43
CA VAL A 187 -1.00 -11.23 -2.92
C VAL A 187 -2.52 -11.21 -3.10
N ASN A 188 -3.13 -10.10 -2.70
CA ASN A 188 -4.50 -9.75 -3.04
C ASN A 188 -4.54 -8.33 -3.60
N VAL A 189 -5.46 -8.09 -4.53
CA VAL A 189 -5.71 -6.77 -5.09
C VAL A 189 -7.15 -6.40 -4.78
N LEU A 190 -7.29 -5.35 -3.97
CA LEU A 190 -8.53 -4.91 -3.37
C LEU A 190 -9.04 -3.66 -4.07
N LYS A 191 -10.35 -3.61 -4.30
CA LYS A 191 -11.06 -2.43 -4.81
C LYS A 191 -12.35 -2.24 -4.02
N TRP A 192 -12.78 -1.01 -3.86
CA TRP A 192 -14.09 -0.71 -3.27
C TRP A 192 -15.20 -1.25 -4.16
N ASN A 193 -16.12 -2.02 -3.60
CA ASN A 193 -17.27 -2.59 -4.31
C ASN A 193 -18.60 -1.87 -4.00
N GLY A 194 -18.54 -0.69 -3.39
CA GLY A 194 -19.69 0.07 -2.89
C GLY A 194 -19.95 -0.13 -1.39
N VAL A 195 -19.45 -1.22 -0.81
CA VAL A 195 -19.70 -1.57 0.61
C VAL A 195 -18.40 -1.79 1.39
N ARG A 196 -17.41 -2.44 0.78
CA ARG A 196 -16.12 -2.76 1.40
C ARG A 196 -15.02 -2.83 0.35
N LEU A 197 -13.77 -2.77 0.81
CA LEU A 197 -12.63 -3.22 0.01
C LEU A 197 -12.71 -4.74 -0.15
N ALA A 198 -12.84 -5.19 -1.39
CA ALA A 198 -12.96 -6.60 -1.74
C ALA A 198 -12.02 -6.93 -2.89
N ARG A 199 -11.65 -8.21 -3.02
CA ARG A 199 -10.84 -8.69 -4.13
C ARG A 199 -11.50 -8.31 -5.46
N ASN A 200 -10.69 -7.81 -6.39
CA ASN A 200 -11.15 -7.46 -7.73
C ASN A 200 -10.33 -8.22 -8.77
N GLU A 201 -10.97 -9.10 -9.54
CA GLU A 201 -10.28 -9.97 -10.49
C GLU A 201 -9.63 -9.22 -11.64
N GLU A 202 -10.34 -8.25 -12.22
CA GLU A 202 -9.83 -7.44 -13.33
C GLU A 202 -8.58 -6.66 -12.92
N LEU A 203 -8.64 -5.97 -11.78
CA LEU A 203 -7.51 -5.22 -11.25
C LEU A 203 -6.36 -6.15 -10.82
N PHE A 204 -6.67 -7.34 -10.28
CA PHE A 204 -5.68 -8.36 -9.98
C PHE A 204 -4.93 -8.80 -11.24
N SER A 205 -5.65 -9.16 -12.30
CA SER A 205 -5.04 -9.57 -13.58
C SER A 205 -4.21 -8.45 -14.20
N SER A 206 -4.64 -7.19 -14.07
CA SER A 206 -3.86 -6.04 -14.52
C SER A 206 -2.57 -5.83 -13.71
N TYR A 207 -2.57 -6.16 -12.42
CA TYR A 207 -1.42 -6.01 -11.52
C TYR A 207 -0.50 -7.24 -11.52
N TYR A 208 -0.97 -8.40 -11.97
CA TYR A 208 -0.21 -9.66 -12.03
C TYR A 208 1.19 -9.55 -12.65
N PRO A 209 1.45 -8.76 -13.71
CA PRO A 209 2.81 -8.61 -14.25
C PRO A 209 3.85 -8.16 -13.21
N THR A 210 3.45 -7.33 -12.23
CA THR A 210 4.32 -6.93 -11.11
C THR A 210 4.63 -8.12 -10.20
N ILE A 211 3.61 -8.93 -9.90
CA ILE A 211 3.74 -10.16 -9.10
C ILE A 211 4.66 -11.17 -9.80
N GLU A 212 4.42 -11.42 -11.08
CA GLU A 212 5.19 -12.37 -11.89
C GLU A 212 6.67 -11.97 -11.93
N LYS A 213 6.97 -10.70 -12.18
CA LYS A 213 8.34 -10.20 -12.19
C LYS A 213 9.01 -10.40 -10.83
N PHE A 214 8.34 -10.04 -9.74
CA PHE A 214 8.87 -10.24 -8.39
C PHE A 214 9.28 -11.69 -8.16
N TYR A 215 8.42 -12.65 -8.50
CA TYR A 215 8.72 -14.07 -8.30
C TYR A 215 9.77 -14.61 -9.25
N GLN A 216 9.79 -14.17 -10.51
CA GLN A 216 10.87 -14.54 -11.44
C GLN A 216 12.23 -14.11 -10.91
N ASP A 217 12.34 -12.90 -10.36
CA ASP A 217 13.59 -12.39 -9.76
C ASP A 217 14.00 -13.18 -8.51
N LYS A 218 13.04 -13.70 -7.72
CA LYS A 218 13.30 -14.54 -6.54
C LYS A 218 13.74 -15.96 -6.93
N ILE A 219 13.00 -16.60 -7.83
CA ILE A 219 13.25 -17.95 -8.32
C ILE A 219 14.61 -18.02 -9.03
N ALA A 220 14.99 -16.99 -9.77
CA ALA A 220 16.30 -16.92 -10.42
C ALA A 220 17.48 -16.93 -9.44
N LYS A 221 17.25 -16.49 -8.19
CA LYS A 221 18.26 -16.50 -7.11
C LYS A 221 18.22 -17.77 -6.28
N LEU A 222 17.03 -18.31 -6.06
CA LEU A 222 16.81 -19.52 -5.29
C LEU A 222 15.55 -20.24 -5.80
N ASP A 223 15.75 -21.41 -6.41
CA ASP A 223 14.67 -22.28 -6.90
C ASP A 223 14.04 -23.07 -5.73
N ALA A 224 13.18 -22.41 -4.94
CA ALA A 224 12.54 -22.99 -3.76
C ALA A 224 11.03 -23.19 -3.94
N TRP A 225 10.50 -24.28 -3.35
CA TRP A 225 9.11 -24.69 -3.48
C TRP A 225 8.11 -23.58 -3.08
N PHE A 226 8.40 -22.80 -2.05
CA PHE A 226 7.48 -21.78 -1.53
C PHE A 226 7.29 -20.58 -2.46
N TYR A 227 8.29 -20.28 -3.30
CA TYR A 227 8.12 -19.27 -4.36
C TYR A 227 7.17 -19.78 -5.45
N TRP A 228 7.32 -21.04 -5.86
CA TRP A 228 6.42 -21.65 -6.83
C TRP A 228 4.99 -21.78 -6.30
N TYR A 229 4.84 -22.08 -5.00
CA TYR A 229 3.53 -22.17 -4.36
C TYR A 229 2.77 -20.85 -4.44
N THR A 230 3.40 -19.75 -4.01
CA THR A 230 2.76 -18.43 -3.98
C THR A 230 2.62 -17.81 -5.38
N LEU A 231 3.53 -18.14 -6.31
CA LEU A 231 3.37 -17.79 -7.73
C LEU A 231 2.19 -18.54 -8.37
N ALA A 232 2.02 -19.82 -8.08
CA ALA A 232 0.88 -20.61 -8.57
C ALA A 232 -0.46 -20.06 -8.05
N ASP A 233 -0.55 -19.74 -6.76
CA ASP A 233 -1.71 -19.05 -6.17
C ASP A 233 -2.02 -17.75 -6.94
N ALA A 234 -1.03 -16.90 -7.17
CA ALA A 234 -1.22 -15.68 -7.94
C ALA A 234 -1.68 -15.95 -9.38
N GLN A 235 -1.17 -16.99 -10.04
CA GLN A 235 -1.57 -17.37 -11.39
C GLN A 235 -3.02 -17.87 -11.45
N ILE A 236 -3.47 -18.68 -10.48
CA ILE A 236 -4.88 -19.07 -10.35
C ILE A 236 -5.74 -17.82 -10.15
N LYS A 237 -5.28 -16.88 -9.32
CA LYS A 237 -6.00 -15.65 -9.04
C LYS A 237 -6.15 -14.74 -10.27
N ALA A 238 -5.17 -14.77 -11.18
CA ALA A 238 -5.16 -14.07 -12.46
C ALA A 238 -5.81 -14.85 -13.62
N ASN A 239 -6.37 -16.04 -13.38
CA ASN A 239 -6.94 -16.94 -14.38
C ASN A 239 -5.92 -17.44 -15.43
N LEU A 240 -4.65 -17.56 -15.05
CA LEU A 240 -3.55 -18.07 -15.89
C LEU A 240 -3.31 -19.56 -15.61
N PHE A 241 -4.33 -20.38 -15.83
CA PHE A 241 -4.37 -21.75 -15.31
C PHE A 241 -3.26 -22.67 -15.82
N GLU A 242 -2.85 -22.57 -17.09
CA GLU A 242 -1.73 -23.37 -17.60
C GLU A 242 -0.40 -22.99 -16.94
N LYS A 243 -0.17 -21.69 -16.70
CA LYS A 243 1.00 -21.24 -15.94
C LYS A 243 0.95 -21.77 -14.50
N ALA A 244 -0.22 -21.68 -13.86
CA ALA A 244 -0.43 -22.20 -12.51
C ALA A 244 -0.14 -23.70 -12.41
N ARG A 245 -0.63 -24.50 -13.36
CA ARG A 245 -0.39 -25.95 -13.42
C ARG A 245 1.10 -26.28 -13.50
N ASN A 246 1.84 -25.56 -14.34
CA ASN A 246 3.29 -25.72 -14.46
C ASN A 246 4.02 -25.34 -13.16
N SER A 247 3.65 -24.21 -12.54
CA SER A 247 4.22 -23.79 -11.26
C SER A 247 3.92 -24.79 -10.13
N ILE A 248 2.70 -25.33 -10.07
CA ILE A 248 2.30 -26.37 -9.12
C ILE A 248 3.16 -27.62 -9.32
N GLN A 249 3.32 -28.08 -10.55
CA GLN A 249 4.14 -29.26 -10.85
C GLN A 249 5.59 -29.05 -10.37
N LYS A 250 6.21 -27.93 -10.77
CA LYS A 250 7.59 -27.61 -10.41
C LYS A 250 7.77 -27.49 -8.88
N GLY A 251 6.84 -26.80 -8.20
CA GLY A 251 6.86 -26.68 -6.75
C GLY A 251 6.67 -28.02 -6.03
N THR A 252 5.81 -28.90 -6.56
CA THR A 252 5.58 -30.26 -6.04
C THR A 252 6.83 -31.12 -6.16
N GLU A 253 7.54 -31.06 -7.29
CA GLU A 253 8.81 -31.78 -7.50
C GLU A 253 9.85 -31.37 -6.45
N LEU A 254 10.05 -30.06 -6.25
CA LEU A 254 10.98 -29.53 -5.25
C LEU A 254 10.60 -29.92 -3.81
N ALA A 255 9.31 -29.92 -3.48
CA ALA A 255 8.82 -30.36 -2.17
C ALA A 255 9.09 -31.86 -1.93
N LYS A 256 8.92 -32.70 -2.96
CA LYS A 256 9.26 -34.14 -2.89
C LYS A 256 10.76 -34.37 -2.73
N GLU A 257 11.59 -33.68 -3.51
CA GLU A 257 13.05 -33.75 -3.39
C GLU A 257 13.53 -33.34 -1.99
N SER A 258 12.87 -32.36 -1.40
CA SER A 258 13.13 -31.89 -0.03
C SER A 258 12.49 -32.77 1.06
N SER A 259 11.81 -33.86 0.69
CA SER A 259 11.10 -34.76 1.61
C SER A 259 10.08 -34.03 2.52
N LEU A 260 9.32 -33.09 1.95
CA LEU A 260 8.29 -32.29 2.64
C LEU A 260 6.88 -32.76 2.25
N PRO A 261 6.35 -33.83 2.87
CA PRO A 261 5.06 -34.42 2.48
C PRO A 261 3.87 -33.47 2.69
N ASP A 262 3.91 -32.64 3.72
CA ASP A 262 2.84 -31.66 4.01
C ASP A 262 2.75 -30.61 2.90
N GLU A 263 3.88 -30.20 2.32
CA GLU A 263 3.88 -29.23 1.23
C GLU A 263 3.47 -29.84 -0.10
N VAL A 264 3.79 -31.13 -0.32
CA VAL A 264 3.23 -31.88 -1.44
C VAL A 264 1.70 -31.93 -1.35
N GLU A 265 1.14 -32.09 -0.15
CA GLU A 265 -0.30 -32.04 0.07
C GLU A 265 -0.86 -30.62 -0.14
N SER A 266 -0.15 -29.58 0.32
CA SER A 266 -0.51 -28.18 0.02
C SER A 266 -0.64 -27.93 -1.48
N PHE A 267 0.30 -28.42 -2.29
CA PHE A 267 0.23 -28.29 -3.75
C PHE A 267 -0.93 -29.07 -4.38
N LYS A 268 -1.33 -30.23 -3.83
CA LYS A 268 -2.51 -30.95 -4.31
C LYS A 268 -3.78 -30.13 -4.08
N ARG A 269 -3.95 -29.54 -2.89
CA ARG A 269 -5.09 -28.64 -2.62
C ARG A 269 -5.12 -27.46 -3.58
N LEU A 270 -3.97 -26.88 -3.89
CA LEU A 270 -3.86 -25.78 -4.84
C LEU A 270 -4.22 -26.22 -6.28
N LEU A 271 -3.93 -27.47 -6.65
CA LEU A 271 -4.36 -28.06 -7.91
C LEU A 271 -5.88 -28.28 -7.94
N ASP A 272 -6.46 -28.76 -6.85
CA ASP A 272 -7.91 -28.94 -6.73
C ASP A 272 -8.64 -27.59 -6.87
N GLU A 273 -8.15 -26.53 -6.19
CA GLU A 273 -8.66 -25.16 -6.31
C GLU A 273 -8.61 -24.65 -7.76
N LEU A 274 -7.52 -24.92 -8.48
CA LEU A 274 -7.37 -24.58 -9.89
C LEU A 274 -8.44 -25.29 -10.74
N GLU A 275 -8.63 -26.59 -10.52
CA GLU A 275 -9.58 -27.39 -11.29
C GLU A 275 -11.04 -27.02 -11.01
N GLU A 276 -11.37 -26.65 -9.78
CA GLU A 276 -12.67 -26.09 -9.43
C GLU A 276 -12.91 -24.77 -10.14
N LYS A 277 -11.92 -23.87 -10.12
CA LYS A 277 -12.03 -22.55 -10.77
C LYS A 277 -12.09 -22.62 -12.29
N GLN A 278 -11.51 -23.64 -12.91
CA GLN A 278 -11.65 -23.89 -14.35
C GLN A 278 -13.07 -24.34 -14.75
N LYS A 279 -13.86 -24.87 -13.81
CA LYS A 279 -15.22 -25.38 -14.06
C LYS A 279 -16.32 -24.33 -13.83
N SER A 280 -16.02 -23.26 -13.08
CA SER A 280 -16.95 -22.14 -12.78
C SER A 280 -16.97 -21.10 -13.89
#